data_AF-A0A1I4YSB5-F1
#
_entry.id   AF-A0A1I4YSB5-F1
#
_cell.length_a   1.000
_cell.length_b   1.000
_cell.length_c   1.000
_cell.angle_alpha   90.00
_cell.angle_beta   90.00
_cell.angle_gamma   90.00
#
_symmetry.space_group_name_H-M   'P 1'
#
loop_
_entity.id
_entity.type
_entity.pdbx_description
1 polymer ?
#
loop_
_entity_poly.entity_id
_entity_poly.type
_entity_poly.pdbx_seq_one_letter_code
_entity_poly.pdbx_strand_id
1 'polypeptide(L)'
;MLKQFFILCSGSDQDILETCSNSEQNKYAGIGATVFFTAVMAFIAASYALYTVFDNYFIAMAFGIIWGLLIFNLDRFIVSTIKKQDSKINEFLQATPRLVLAVIIAIVISKPLELKIFEKEIDQVLLTEKNQMTLENQEEIAKQFSPNIRNLETDISALKNQIMVKETEVNGLYDTYIQEAEGTAGTKLLGKGPVYQEKRDKHDAALAELQALKERNNAKIANIENQIVNLKNNQQSQIQNTQPIIDGFDGLMARVNALGKLSWLPSVFIFLLFLAIETSPIIAKLLAPKGPYDYKLEDAESTVNVWATQKINERNAILKTDMIINNNIYKDISEEDELYNYKRKKARELMQLQADAFFQHQKKSL
;
A
#
# COMPACT_ATOMS: atom_id res chain seq x y z
N MET A 1 -0.50 43.59 -8.85
CA MET A 1 -1.44 42.45 -8.89
C MET A 1 -0.75 41.10 -8.71
N LEU A 2 0.02 40.57 -9.68
CA LEU A 2 0.62 39.22 -9.54
C LEU A 2 1.62 39.08 -8.37
N LYS A 3 2.48 40.10 -8.19
CA LYS A 3 3.42 40.17 -7.07
C LYS A 3 2.72 40.21 -5.70
N GLN A 4 1.65 40.98 -5.57
CA GLN A 4 0.85 41.06 -4.33
C GLN A 4 0.15 39.74 -4.02
N PHE A 5 -0.34 39.02 -5.04
CA PHE A 5 -0.90 37.69 -4.87
C PHE A 5 0.13 36.71 -4.31
N PHE A 6 1.34 36.66 -4.88
CA PHE A 6 2.37 35.77 -4.33
C PHE A 6 2.87 36.20 -2.95
N ILE A 7 2.94 37.49 -2.66
CA ILE A 7 3.23 37.96 -1.29
C ILE A 7 2.16 37.46 -0.31
N LEU A 8 0.87 37.52 -0.68
CA LEU A 8 -0.21 36.95 0.13
C LEU A 8 -0.03 35.44 0.37
N CYS A 9 0.37 34.69 -0.67
CA CYS A 9 0.65 33.25 -0.58
C CYS A 9 1.83 32.94 0.36
N SER A 10 2.81 33.84 0.50
CA SER A 10 3.95 33.64 1.40
C SER A 10 3.60 33.76 2.89
N GLY A 11 2.42 34.30 3.22
CA GLY A 11 1.99 34.51 4.60
C GLY A 11 2.76 35.61 5.35
N SER A 12 3.52 36.45 4.64
CA SER A 12 4.18 37.63 5.21
C SER A 12 3.20 38.78 5.47
N ASP A 13 3.51 39.59 6.48
CA ASP A 13 2.81 40.84 6.76
C ASP A 13 3.01 41.83 5.60
N GLN A 14 1.91 42.17 4.92
CA GLN A 14 1.94 43.06 3.76
C GLN A 14 2.32 44.49 4.15
N ASP A 15 1.85 44.97 5.30
CA ASP A 15 2.06 46.36 5.73
C ASP A 15 3.56 46.60 6.01
N ILE A 16 4.22 45.63 6.66
CA ILE A 16 5.66 45.70 6.91
C ILE A 16 6.44 45.56 5.58
N LEU A 17 6.03 44.64 4.71
CA LEU A 17 6.75 44.35 3.46
C LEU A 17 6.64 45.48 2.43
N GLU A 18 5.53 46.23 2.41
CA GLU A 18 5.35 47.39 1.53
C GLU A 18 6.36 48.50 1.83
N THR A 19 6.78 48.64 3.10
CA THR A 19 7.83 49.59 3.51
C THR A 19 9.26 49.11 3.21
N CYS A 20 9.43 47.90 2.66
CA CYS A 20 10.73 47.32 2.33
C CYS A 20 11.11 47.55 0.87
N SER A 21 12.38 47.34 0.54
CA SER A 21 12.88 47.47 -0.84
C SER A 21 12.23 46.46 -1.79
N ASN A 22 12.18 46.80 -3.07
CA ASN A 22 11.64 45.91 -4.10
C ASN A 22 12.31 44.53 -4.15
N SER A 23 13.58 44.44 -3.77
CA SER A 23 14.33 43.17 -3.71
C SER A 23 13.77 42.24 -2.63
N GLU A 24 13.47 42.75 -1.44
CA GLU A 24 12.84 41.96 -0.36
C GLU A 24 11.42 41.55 -0.73
N GLN A 25 10.64 42.45 -1.33
CA GLN A 25 9.31 42.09 -1.79
C GLN A 25 9.34 40.98 -2.86
N ASN A 26 10.34 40.98 -3.75
CA ASN A 26 10.49 39.93 -4.76
C ASN A 26 10.94 38.59 -4.16
N LYS A 27 11.77 38.61 -3.11
CA LYS A 27 12.17 37.42 -2.36
C LYS A 27 10.94 36.75 -1.72
N TYR A 28 10.10 37.51 -1.04
CA TYR A 28 8.86 37.00 -0.43
C TYR A 28 7.82 36.58 -1.48
N ALA A 29 7.71 37.30 -2.60
CA ALA A 29 6.92 36.86 -3.74
C ALA A 29 7.44 35.53 -4.33
N GLY A 30 8.76 35.32 -4.39
CA GLY A 30 9.35 34.05 -4.81
C GLY A 30 8.99 32.89 -3.89
N ILE A 31 9.11 33.09 -2.57
CA ILE A 31 8.70 32.10 -1.57
C ILE A 31 7.20 31.78 -1.72
N GLY A 32 6.34 32.80 -1.86
CA GLY A 32 4.92 32.57 -2.05
C GLY A 32 4.55 31.92 -3.39
N ALA A 33 5.34 32.16 -4.45
CA ALA A 33 5.18 31.44 -5.71
C ALA A 33 5.49 29.95 -5.53
N THR A 34 6.52 29.58 -4.76
CA THR A 34 6.79 28.16 -4.47
C THR A 34 5.63 27.49 -3.73
N VAL A 35 5.04 28.15 -2.73
CA VAL A 35 3.85 27.67 -2.00
C VAL A 35 2.63 27.52 -2.91
N PHE A 36 2.45 28.44 -3.86
CA PHE A 36 1.35 28.32 -4.81
C PHE A 36 1.54 27.16 -5.78
N PHE A 37 2.75 26.98 -6.33
CA PHE A 37 3.03 25.89 -7.25
C PHE A 37 3.02 24.52 -6.57
N THR A 38 3.43 24.40 -5.31
CA THR A 38 3.26 23.14 -4.54
C THR A 38 1.78 22.79 -4.41
N ALA A 39 0.92 23.76 -4.06
CA ALA A 39 -0.53 23.53 -3.99
C ALA A 39 -1.16 23.11 -5.34
N VAL A 40 -0.73 23.72 -6.45
CA VAL A 40 -1.21 23.34 -7.80
C VAL A 40 -0.76 21.93 -8.17
N MET A 41 0.50 21.57 -7.88
CA MET A 41 0.99 20.21 -8.13
C MET A 41 0.26 19.18 -7.26
N ALA A 42 0.01 19.51 -5.98
CA ALA A 42 -0.78 18.67 -5.09
C ALA A 42 -2.23 18.49 -5.58
N PHE A 43 -2.85 19.55 -6.12
CA PHE A 43 -4.17 19.48 -6.76
C PHE A 43 -4.19 18.49 -7.93
N ILE A 44 -3.23 18.61 -8.85
CA ILE A 44 -3.14 17.74 -10.03
C ILE A 44 -2.88 16.29 -9.61
N ALA A 45 -1.93 16.07 -8.70
CA ALA A 45 -1.56 14.75 -8.20
C ALA A 45 -2.72 14.05 -7.47
N ALA A 46 -3.41 14.75 -6.56
CA ALA A 46 -4.55 14.19 -5.84
C ALA A 46 -5.74 13.93 -6.76
N SER A 47 -6.03 14.84 -7.70
CA SER A 47 -7.07 14.62 -8.71
C SER A 47 -6.76 13.38 -9.55
N TYR A 48 -5.51 13.24 -10.00
CA TYR A 48 -5.09 12.08 -10.77
C TYR A 48 -5.20 10.77 -9.97
N ALA A 49 -4.67 10.73 -8.75
CA ALA A 49 -4.74 9.56 -7.88
C ALA A 49 -6.20 9.16 -7.60
N LEU A 50 -7.07 10.11 -7.30
CA LEU A 50 -8.48 9.82 -7.04
C LEU A 50 -9.24 9.42 -8.30
N TYR A 51 -8.87 9.95 -9.46
CA TYR A 51 -9.42 9.50 -10.74
C TYR A 51 -9.10 8.01 -10.97
N THR A 52 -7.86 7.57 -10.67
CA THR A 52 -7.51 6.14 -10.79
C THR A 52 -8.27 5.21 -9.84
N VAL A 53 -8.83 5.75 -8.75
CA VAL A 53 -9.59 4.97 -7.76
C VAL A 53 -11.09 4.99 -8.02
N PHE A 54 -11.65 6.15 -8.38
CA PHE A 54 -13.10 6.36 -8.48
C PHE A 54 -13.62 6.44 -9.92
N ASP A 55 -12.74 6.51 -10.92
CA ASP A 55 -13.05 6.68 -12.36
C ASP A 55 -14.09 7.77 -12.65
N ASN A 56 -14.11 8.82 -11.80
CA ASN A 56 -15.08 9.89 -11.86
C ASN A 56 -14.36 11.24 -11.80
N TYR A 57 -14.36 11.95 -12.93
CA TYR A 57 -13.73 13.25 -13.11
C TYR A 57 -14.23 14.30 -12.10
N PHE A 58 -15.52 14.29 -11.77
CA PHE A 58 -16.11 15.28 -10.87
C PHE A 58 -15.66 15.07 -9.42
N ILE A 59 -15.68 13.82 -8.95
CA ILE A 59 -15.24 13.47 -7.59
C ILE A 59 -13.74 13.74 -7.47
N ALA A 60 -12.95 13.31 -8.47
CA ALA A 60 -11.52 13.54 -8.53
C ALA A 60 -11.16 15.03 -8.45
N MET A 61 -11.80 15.88 -9.27
CA MET A 61 -11.55 17.32 -9.28
C MET A 61 -11.98 17.99 -7.97
N ALA A 62 -13.15 17.64 -7.42
CA ALA A 62 -13.64 18.24 -6.18
C ALA A 62 -12.72 17.94 -4.99
N PHE A 63 -12.34 16.67 -4.81
CA PHE A 63 -11.39 16.29 -3.76
C PHE A 63 -10.00 16.84 -4.02
N GLY A 64 -9.55 16.87 -5.28
CA GLY A 64 -8.30 17.50 -5.67
C GLY A 64 -8.26 18.95 -5.19
N ILE A 65 -9.31 19.74 -5.43
CA ILE A 65 -9.38 21.16 -5.01
C ILE A 65 -9.26 21.26 -3.50
N ILE A 66 -10.03 20.46 -2.76
CA ILE A 66 -9.98 20.43 -1.29
C ILE A 66 -8.57 20.11 -0.80
N TRP A 67 -7.92 19.11 -1.42
CA TRP A 67 -6.57 18.70 -1.06
C TRP A 67 -5.54 19.79 -1.39
N GLY A 68 -5.59 20.39 -2.58
CA GLY A 68 -4.72 21.49 -2.97
C GLY A 68 -4.85 22.70 -2.06
N LEU A 69 -6.08 23.04 -1.64
CA LEU A 69 -6.34 24.11 -0.66
C LEU A 69 -5.81 23.77 0.74
N LEU A 70 -5.90 22.51 1.15
CA LEU A 70 -5.33 22.04 2.42
C LEU A 70 -3.81 22.19 2.42
N ILE A 71 -3.14 21.71 1.36
CA ILE A 71 -1.68 21.87 1.19
C ILE A 71 -1.33 23.36 1.15
N PHE A 72 -2.01 24.16 0.35
CA PHE A 72 -1.79 25.61 0.30
C PHE A 72 -1.86 26.27 1.69
N ASN A 73 -2.89 25.94 2.47
CA ASN A 73 -3.08 26.51 3.81
C ASN A 73 -1.95 26.08 4.76
N LEU A 74 -1.58 24.81 4.72
CA LEU A 74 -0.57 24.24 5.61
C LEU A 74 0.84 24.74 5.26
N ASP A 75 1.20 24.77 3.97
CA ASP A 75 2.46 25.37 3.47
C ASP A 75 2.57 26.84 3.87
N ARG A 76 1.50 27.62 3.62
CA ARG A 76 1.44 29.05 3.96
C ARG A 76 1.61 29.27 5.47
N PHE A 77 0.91 28.48 6.29
CA PHE A 77 1.01 28.56 7.75
C PHE A 77 2.44 28.30 8.24
N ILE A 78 3.14 27.34 7.65
CA ILE A 78 4.50 26.98 8.06
C ILE A 78 5.51 28.03 7.61
N VAL A 79 5.41 28.53 6.38
CA VAL A 79 6.26 29.62 5.92
C VAL A 79 6.07 30.88 6.77
N SER A 80 4.84 31.17 7.21
CA SER A 80 4.56 32.31 8.10
C SER A 80 5.07 32.13 9.53
N THR A 81 5.17 30.89 10.02
CA THR A 81 5.58 30.59 11.40
C THR A 81 7.09 30.40 11.54
N ILE A 82 7.80 30.05 10.47
CA ILE A 82 9.26 30.01 10.45
C ILE A 82 9.82 31.43 10.56
N LYS A 83 10.21 31.78 11.79
CA LYS A 83 10.86 33.05 12.11
C LYS A 83 12.36 32.93 11.94
N LYS A 84 12.99 33.94 11.36
CA LYS A 84 14.45 34.04 11.29
C LYS A 84 15.00 34.40 12.65
N GLN A 85 15.75 33.47 13.24
CA GLN A 85 16.38 33.61 14.55
C GLN A 85 17.89 33.43 14.40
N ASP A 86 18.67 33.95 15.35
CA ASP A 86 20.14 33.84 15.25
C ASP A 86 20.64 32.40 15.37
N SER A 87 19.83 31.48 15.92
CA SER A 87 20.14 30.04 15.98
C SER A 87 19.52 29.26 14.82
N LYS A 88 20.38 28.83 13.88
CA LYS A 88 19.98 27.94 12.76
C LYS A 88 19.35 26.62 13.20
N ILE A 89 19.68 26.14 14.40
CA ILE A 89 19.11 24.90 14.96
C ILE A 89 17.63 25.08 15.30
N ASN A 90 17.26 26.24 15.85
CA ASN A 90 15.86 26.54 16.17
C ASN A 90 15.01 26.70 14.90
N GLU A 91 15.58 27.27 13.83
CA GLU A 91 14.91 27.34 12.51
C GLU A 91 14.65 25.94 11.94
N PHE A 92 15.63 25.04 12.02
CA PHE A 92 15.47 23.66 11.54
C PHE A 92 14.46 22.87 12.36
N LEU A 93 14.46 23.04 13.69
CA LEU A 93 13.51 22.37 14.58
C LEU A 93 12.07 22.81 14.30
N GLN A 94 11.83 24.09 14.02
CA GLN A 94 10.53 24.62 13.61
C GLN A 94 10.06 24.05 12.25
N ALA A 95 11.00 23.76 11.34
CA ALA A 95 10.71 23.16 10.04
C ALA A 95 10.51 21.63 10.07
N THR A 96 10.89 20.95 11.16
CA THR A 96 10.88 19.48 11.25
C THR A 96 9.49 18.85 11.09
N PRO A 97 8.42 19.33 11.78
CA PRO A 97 7.08 18.77 11.61
C PRO A 97 6.62 18.78 10.14
N ARG A 98 7.06 19.79 9.39
CA ARG A 98 6.76 19.90 7.96
C ARG A 98 7.56 18.92 7.11
N LEU A 99 8.85 18.75 7.38
CA LEU A 99 9.68 17.78 6.63
C LEU A 99 9.11 16.37 6.75
N VAL A 100 8.64 15.98 7.94
CA VAL A 100 7.96 14.69 8.16
C VAL A 100 6.69 14.59 7.31
N LEU A 101 5.85 15.63 7.33
CA LEU A 101 4.62 15.65 6.53
C LEU A 101 4.90 15.61 5.02
N ALA A 102 5.91 16.35 4.55
CA ALA A 102 6.32 16.36 3.15
C ALA A 102 6.80 14.97 2.69
N VAL A 103 7.52 14.23 3.53
CA VAL A 103 7.89 12.83 3.25
C VAL A 103 6.66 11.95 3.12
N ILE A 104 5.71 12.05 4.05
CA ILE A 104 4.46 11.28 4.00
C ILE A 104 3.69 11.57 2.71
N ILE A 105 3.51 12.85 2.37
CA ILE A 105 2.80 13.26 1.15
C ILE A 105 3.54 12.78 -0.10
N ALA A 106 4.87 12.92 -0.15
CA ALA A 106 5.67 12.44 -1.27
C ALA A 106 5.54 10.92 -1.47
N ILE A 107 5.48 10.12 -0.40
CA ILE A 107 5.21 8.68 -0.49
C ILE A 107 3.81 8.42 -1.08
N VAL A 108 2.79 9.10 -0.55
CA VAL A 108 1.38 8.90 -0.95
C VAL A 108 1.17 9.28 -2.42
N ILE A 109 1.78 10.37 -2.89
CA ILE A 109 1.65 10.84 -4.27
C ILE A 109 2.51 10.04 -5.24
N SER A 110 3.73 9.66 -4.84
CA SER A 110 4.65 8.96 -5.75
C SER A 110 4.12 7.60 -6.18
N LYS A 111 3.44 6.85 -5.33
CA LYS A 111 3.02 5.46 -5.64
C LYS A 111 2.01 5.35 -6.80
N PRO A 112 0.89 6.08 -6.83
CA PRO A 112 -0.03 6.05 -7.97
C PRO A 112 0.62 6.54 -9.27
N LEU A 113 1.48 7.55 -9.19
CA LEU A 113 2.19 8.07 -10.36
C LEU A 113 3.25 7.10 -10.86
N GLU A 114 3.96 6.42 -9.97
CA GLU A 114 4.92 5.36 -10.29
C GLU A 114 4.24 4.21 -11.04
N LEU A 115 3.07 3.76 -10.56
CA LEU A 115 2.25 2.76 -11.25
C LEU A 115 1.83 3.21 -12.65
N LYS A 116 1.53 4.50 -12.84
CA LYS A 116 1.17 5.02 -14.17
C LYS A 116 2.36 5.18 -15.09
N ILE A 117 3.46 5.73 -14.59
CA ILE A 117 4.67 5.99 -15.38
C ILE A 117 5.24 4.67 -15.89
N PHE A 118 5.24 3.63 -15.06
CA PHE A 118 5.76 2.29 -15.40
C PHE A 118 4.68 1.31 -15.86
N GLU A 119 3.53 1.79 -16.34
CA GLU A 119 2.40 0.93 -16.74
C GLU A 119 2.84 -0.14 -17.75
N LYS A 120 3.65 0.24 -18.75
CA LYS A 120 4.12 -0.68 -19.79
C LYS A 120 5.09 -1.74 -19.26
N GLU A 121 6.02 -1.33 -18.39
CA GLU A 121 6.99 -2.21 -17.75
C GLU A 121 6.29 -3.18 -16.80
N ILE A 122 5.30 -2.69 -16.04
CA ILE A 122 4.45 -3.51 -15.17
C ILE A 122 3.68 -4.54 -16.00
N ASP A 123 3.05 -4.12 -17.10
CA ASP A 123 2.29 -5.02 -17.97
C ASP A 123 3.18 -6.11 -18.58
N GLN A 124 4.44 -5.81 -18.90
CA GLN A 124 5.42 -6.80 -19.36
C GLN A 124 5.78 -7.83 -18.26
N VAL A 125 5.98 -7.36 -17.04
CA VAL A 125 6.23 -8.24 -15.88
C VAL A 125 5.01 -9.13 -15.62
N LEU A 126 3.80 -8.56 -15.63
CA LEU A 126 2.55 -9.31 -15.47
C LEU A 126 2.35 -10.34 -16.58
N LEU A 127 2.67 -10.00 -17.83
CA LEU A 127 2.61 -10.96 -18.94
C LEU A 127 3.55 -12.15 -18.71
N THR A 128 4.75 -11.89 -18.22
CA THR A 128 5.73 -12.93 -17.91
C THR A 128 5.23 -13.82 -16.76
N GLU A 129 4.64 -13.24 -15.72
CA GLU A 129 4.02 -13.99 -14.63
C GLU A 129 2.82 -14.82 -15.07
N LYS A 130 1.94 -14.27 -15.93
CA LYS A 130 0.80 -15.00 -16.50
C LYS A 130 1.24 -16.18 -17.35
N ASN A 131 2.29 -16.00 -18.15
CA ASN A 131 2.87 -17.10 -18.93
C ASN A 131 3.43 -18.19 -18.03
N GLN A 132 4.12 -17.81 -16.96
CA GLN A 132 4.65 -18.76 -15.97
C GLN A 132 3.52 -19.52 -15.26
N MET A 133 2.50 -18.82 -14.77
CA MET A 133 1.32 -19.45 -14.16
C MET A 133 0.57 -20.36 -15.12
N THR A 134 0.48 -19.98 -16.40
CA THR A 134 -0.14 -20.82 -17.44
C THR A 134 0.63 -22.12 -17.61
N LEU A 135 1.97 -22.06 -17.68
CA LEU A 135 2.83 -23.23 -17.79
C LEU A 135 2.69 -24.14 -16.56
N GLU A 136 2.80 -23.56 -15.36
CA GLU A 136 2.68 -24.31 -14.09
C GLU A 136 1.31 -25.00 -13.97
N ASN A 137 0.23 -24.30 -14.33
CA ASN A 137 -1.11 -24.86 -14.33
C ASN A 137 -1.27 -26.00 -15.35
N GLN A 138 -0.72 -25.85 -16.56
CA GLN A 138 -0.72 -26.91 -17.55
C GLN A 138 0.06 -28.15 -17.08
N GLU A 139 1.20 -27.96 -16.42
CA GLU A 139 1.99 -29.04 -15.84
C GLU A 139 1.25 -29.75 -14.71
N GLU A 140 0.64 -29.01 -13.78
CA GLU A 140 -0.14 -29.58 -12.68
C GLU A 140 -1.35 -30.38 -13.19
N ILE A 141 -2.08 -29.85 -14.17
CA ILE A 141 -3.15 -30.59 -14.84
C ILE A 141 -2.57 -31.83 -15.54
N ALA A 142 -1.46 -31.72 -16.28
CA ALA A 142 -0.85 -32.85 -16.96
C ALA A 142 -0.44 -33.97 -15.99
N LYS A 143 0.06 -33.66 -14.79
CA LYS A 143 0.39 -34.66 -13.76
C LYS A 143 -0.83 -35.48 -13.33
N GLN A 144 -2.03 -34.90 -13.34
CA GLN A 144 -3.27 -35.59 -12.97
C GLN A 144 -3.75 -36.57 -14.05
N PHE A 145 -3.58 -36.24 -15.34
CA PHE A 145 -4.12 -37.05 -16.45
C PHE A 145 -3.09 -38.00 -17.09
N SER A 146 -1.81 -37.61 -17.15
CA SER A 146 -0.77 -38.36 -17.87
C SER A 146 -0.60 -39.81 -17.40
N PRO A 147 -0.65 -40.14 -16.08
CA PRO A 147 -0.54 -41.52 -15.63
C PRO A 147 -1.66 -42.42 -16.16
N ASN A 148 -2.90 -41.93 -16.15
CA ASN A 148 -4.06 -42.68 -16.63
C ASN A 148 -4.00 -42.90 -18.15
N ILE A 149 -3.64 -41.86 -18.91
CA ILE A 149 -3.45 -41.98 -20.36
C ILE A 149 -2.35 -43.00 -20.68
N ARG A 150 -1.21 -42.94 -19.98
CA ARG A 150 -0.09 -43.88 -20.18
C ARG A 150 -0.48 -45.33 -19.85
N ASN A 151 -1.26 -45.55 -18.80
CA ASN A 151 -1.75 -46.89 -18.45
C ASN A 151 -2.65 -47.45 -19.58
N LEU A 152 -3.59 -46.64 -20.09
CA LEU A 152 -4.46 -47.05 -21.20
C LEU A 152 -3.67 -47.30 -22.51
N GLU A 153 -2.64 -46.51 -22.80
CA GLU A 153 -1.73 -46.74 -23.95
C GLU A 153 -0.94 -48.05 -23.79
N THR A 154 -0.56 -48.39 -22.55
CA THR A 154 0.09 -49.66 -22.21
C THR A 154 -0.86 -50.83 -22.42
N ASP A 155 -2.13 -50.69 -22.02
CA ASP A 155 -3.17 -51.72 -22.24
C ASP A 155 -3.43 -51.96 -23.74
N ILE A 156 -3.50 -50.89 -24.54
CA ILE A 156 -3.59 -51.01 -26.01
C ILE A 156 -2.38 -51.77 -26.56
N SER A 157 -1.18 -51.44 -26.09
CA SER A 157 0.06 -52.09 -26.55
C SER A 157 0.07 -53.58 -26.21
N ALA A 158 -0.41 -53.95 -25.02
CA ALA A 158 -0.55 -55.33 -24.61
C ALA A 158 -1.57 -56.10 -25.48
N LEU A 159 -2.72 -55.50 -25.78
CA LEU A 159 -3.74 -56.11 -26.64
C LEU A 159 -3.26 -56.30 -28.09
N LYS A 160 -2.52 -55.32 -28.64
CA LYS A 160 -1.88 -55.43 -29.95
C LYS A 160 -0.80 -56.52 -29.97
N ASN A 161 -0.01 -56.64 -28.91
CA ASN A 161 0.99 -57.69 -28.80
C ASN A 161 0.35 -59.09 -28.76
N GLN A 162 -0.78 -59.27 -28.07
CA GLN A 162 -1.52 -60.54 -28.09
C GLN A 162 -1.96 -60.95 -29.51
N ILE A 163 -2.45 -59.99 -30.31
CA ILE A 163 -2.80 -60.23 -31.72
C ILE A 163 -1.56 -60.63 -32.52
N MET A 164 -0.47 -59.87 -32.38
CA MET A 164 0.78 -60.12 -33.11
C MET A 164 1.37 -61.50 -32.81
N VAL A 165 1.37 -61.91 -31.54
CA VAL A 165 1.87 -63.23 -31.13
C VAL A 165 1.02 -64.34 -31.76
N LYS A 166 -0.31 -64.24 -31.70
CA LYS A 166 -1.20 -65.25 -32.29
C LYS A 166 -1.13 -65.26 -33.82
N GLU A 167 -0.92 -64.10 -34.44
CA GLU A 167 -0.70 -63.98 -35.89
C GLU A 167 0.61 -64.64 -36.33
N THR A 168 1.67 -64.48 -35.53
CA THR A 168 2.95 -65.18 -35.74
C THR A 168 2.80 -66.70 -35.61
N GLU A 169 2.03 -67.16 -34.63
CA GLU A 169 1.71 -68.59 -34.45
C GLU A 169 0.96 -69.17 -35.67
N VAL A 170 -0.08 -68.47 -36.15
CA VAL A 170 -0.86 -68.88 -37.33
C VAL A 170 0.01 -68.90 -38.59
N ASN A 171 0.84 -67.88 -38.81
CA ASN A 171 1.76 -67.84 -39.96
C ASN A 171 2.78 -69.00 -39.89
N GLY A 172 3.29 -69.33 -38.70
CA GLY A 172 4.16 -70.50 -38.52
C GLY A 172 3.47 -71.84 -38.83
N LEU A 173 2.19 -71.98 -38.45
CA LEU A 173 1.39 -73.16 -38.82
C LEU A 173 1.13 -73.23 -40.33
N TYR A 174 0.91 -72.09 -40.98
CA TYR A 174 0.77 -71.99 -42.43
C TYR A 174 2.01 -72.51 -43.15
N ASP A 175 3.18 -71.99 -42.79
CA ASP A 175 4.46 -72.42 -43.35
C ASP A 175 4.68 -73.93 -43.15
N THR A 176 4.31 -74.45 -41.98
CA THR A 176 4.48 -75.87 -41.62
C THR A 176 3.66 -76.83 -42.48
N TYR A 177 2.42 -76.47 -42.82
CA TYR A 177 1.57 -77.35 -43.65
C TYR A 177 1.87 -77.18 -45.16
N ILE A 178 2.28 -75.99 -45.59
CA ILE A 178 2.71 -75.75 -46.98
C ILE A 178 3.98 -76.53 -47.30
N GLN A 179 4.98 -76.49 -46.41
CA GLN A 179 6.21 -77.28 -46.58
C GLN A 179 5.96 -78.79 -46.59
N GLU A 180 4.93 -79.26 -45.88
CA GLU A 180 4.48 -80.66 -45.96
C GLU A 180 3.92 -80.99 -47.36
N ALA A 181 3.08 -80.13 -47.93
CA ALA A 181 2.54 -80.33 -49.27
C ALA A 181 3.62 -80.30 -50.36
N GLU A 182 4.63 -79.45 -50.18
CA GLU A 182 5.77 -79.32 -51.09
C GLU A 182 6.81 -80.43 -50.90
N GLY A 183 6.69 -81.26 -49.86
CA GLY A 183 7.63 -82.34 -49.55
C GLY A 183 8.99 -81.86 -49.06
N THR A 184 9.11 -80.61 -48.62
CA THR A 184 10.37 -79.99 -48.17
C THR A 184 10.63 -80.21 -46.66
N ALA A 185 9.59 -80.51 -45.88
CA ALA A 185 9.67 -80.84 -44.46
C ALA A 185 8.70 -81.98 -44.08
N GLY A 186 8.89 -82.58 -42.88
CA GLY A 186 8.00 -83.62 -42.36
C GLY A 186 8.15 -84.97 -43.06
N THR A 187 7.08 -85.48 -43.71
CA THR A 187 7.11 -86.81 -44.38
C THR A 187 7.97 -86.84 -45.64
N LYS A 188 8.34 -85.67 -46.19
CA LYS A 188 9.09 -85.50 -47.44
C LYS A 188 8.42 -86.13 -48.67
N LEU A 189 7.12 -86.39 -48.60
CA LEU A 189 6.32 -86.87 -49.71
C LEU A 189 5.58 -85.69 -50.34
N LEU A 190 5.67 -85.56 -51.66
CA LEU A 190 4.98 -84.52 -52.40
C LEU A 190 3.47 -84.81 -52.40
N GLY A 191 2.65 -83.82 -52.01
CA GLY A 191 1.20 -83.88 -52.13
C GLY A 191 0.43 -83.77 -50.80
N LYS A 192 -0.90 -83.90 -50.89
CA LYS A 192 -1.83 -83.62 -49.79
C LYS A 192 -2.30 -84.93 -49.13
N GLY A 193 -1.47 -85.47 -48.24
CA GLY A 193 -1.78 -86.69 -47.47
C GLY A 193 -2.52 -86.45 -46.14
N PRO A 194 -2.74 -87.50 -45.33
CA PRO A 194 -3.41 -87.39 -44.02
C PRO A 194 -2.69 -86.45 -43.03
N VAL A 195 -1.36 -86.45 -43.03
CA VAL A 195 -0.53 -85.57 -42.18
C VAL A 195 -0.67 -84.09 -42.59
N TYR A 196 -0.78 -83.83 -43.90
CA TYR A 196 -1.11 -82.48 -44.41
C TYR A 196 -2.48 -82.04 -43.91
N GLN A 197 -3.49 -82.93 -43.98
CA GLN A 197 -4.85 -82.60 -43.54
C GLN A 197 -4.88 -82.25 -42.05
N GLU A 198 -4.22 -83.04 -41.19
CA GLU A 198 -4.16 -82.74 -39.74
C GLU A 198 -3.48 -81.39 -39.44
N LYS A 199 -2.37 -81.09 -40.14
CA LYS A 199 -1.66 -79.81 -39.99
C LYS A 199 -2.50 -78.63 -40.49
N ARG A 200 -3.23 -78.82 -41.59
CA ARG A 200 -4.17 -77.83 -42.12
C ARG A 200 -5.34 -77.59 -41.16
N ASP A 201 -5.93 -78.64 -40.62
CA ASP A 201 -7.03 -78.53 -39.67
C ASP A 201 -6.60 -77.76 -38.40
N LYS A 202 -5.36 -77.98 -37.93
CA LYS A 202 -4.74 -77.20 -36.84
C LYS A 202 -4.56 -75.72 -37.22
N HIS A 203 -4.08 -75.42 -38.42
CA HIS A 203 -3.99 -74.05 -38.92
C HIS A 203 -5.37 -73.38 -39.00
N ASP A 204 -6.35 -74.06 -39.60
CA ASP A 204 -7.69 -73.51 -39.82
C ASP A 204 -8.41 -73.24 -38.48
N ALA A 205 -8.20 -74.10 -37.47
CA ALA A 205 -8.64 -73.86 -36.09
C ALA A 205 -7.94 -72.63 -35.46
N ALA A 206 -6.61 -72.54 -35.57
CA ALA A 206 -5.85 -71.41 -35.03
C ALA A 206 -6.18 -70.08 -35.75
N LEU A 207 -6.49 -70.12 -37.04
CA LEU A 207 -6.94 -68.98 -37.84
C LEU A 207 -8.31 -68.48 -37.36
N ALA A 208 -9.25 -69.39 -37.08
CA ALA A 208 -10.54 -69.03 -36.50
C ALA A 208 -10.39 -68.39 -35.11
N GLU A 209 -9.49 -68.93 -34.27
CA GLU A 209 -9.15 -68.32 -32.98
C GLU A 209 -8.53 -66.92 -33.13
N LEU A 210 -7.63 -66.73 -34.11
CA LEU A 210 -7.01 -65.43 -34.40
C LEU A 210 -8.07 -64.41 -34.84
N GLN A 211 -9.03 -64.80 -35.67
CA GLN A 211 -10.09 -63.90 -36.11
C GLN A 211 -10.96 -63.46 -34.93
N ALA A 212 -11.38 -64.41 -34.07
CA ALA A 212 -12.13 -64.09 -32.86
C ALA A 212 -11.33 -63.23 -31.87
N LEU A 213 -10.02 -63.46 -31.76
CA LEU A 213 -9.12 -62.65 -30.93
C LEU A 213 -9.01 -61.23 -31.48
N LYS A 214 -8.83 -61.06 -32.80
CA LYS A 214 -8.77 -59.76 -33.47
C LYS A 214 -10.06 -58.98 -33.25
N GLU A 215 -11.22 -59.58 -33.47
CA GLU A 215 -12.52 -58.91 -33.24
C GLU A 215 -12.67 -58.44 -31.79
N ARG A 216 -12.40 -59.32 -30.82
CA ARG A 216 -12.49 -59.00 -29.39
C ARG A 216 -11.51 -57.91 -28.96
N ASN A 217 -10.24 -58.02 -29.36
CA ASN A 217 -9.21 -57.07 -28.95
C ASN A 217 -9.36 -55.73 -29.67
N ASN A 218 -9.77 -55.70 -30.94
CA ASN A 218 -10.06 -54.45 -31.65
C ASN A 218 -11.25 -53.71 -31.03
N ALA A 219 -12.30 -54.42 -30.60
CA ALA A 219 -13.41 -53.81 -29.87
C ALA A 219 -12.96 -53.18 -28.54
N LYS A 220 -12.07 -53.85 -27.80
CA LYS A 220 -11.47 -53.31 -26.56
C LYS A 220 -10.57 -52.10 -26.84
N ILE A 221 -9.71 -52.17 -27.85
CA ILE A 221 -8.83 -51.07 -28.26
C ILE A 221 -9.68 -49.84 -28.61
N ALA A 222 -10.73 -50.00 -29.42
CA ALA A 222 -11.62 -48.89 -29.76
C ALA A 222 -12.30 -48.27 -28.54
N ASN A 223 -12.66 -49.07 -27.52
CA ASN A 223 -13.19 -48.54 -26.27
C ASN A 223 -12.13 -47.72 -25.51
N ILE A 224 -10.92 -48.27 -25.36
CA ILE A 224 -9.81 -47.59 -24.67
C ILE A 224 -9.40 -46.31 -25.41
N GLU A 225 -9.36 -46.31 -26.74
CA GLU A 225 -9.09 -45.13 -27.56
C GLU A 225 -10.13 -44.02 -27.30
N ASN A 226 -11.42 -44.37 -27.21
CA ASN A 226 -12.47 -43.42 -26.83
C ASN A 226 -12.27 -42.89 -25.40
N GLN A 227 -11.83 -43.71 -24.45
CA GLN A 227 -11.50 -43.26 -23.09
C GLN A 227 -10.34 -42.27 -23.08
N ILE A 228 -9.28 -42.54 -23.85
CA ILE A 228 -8.13 -41.62 -24.00
C ILE A 228 -8.60 -40.29 -24.58
N VAL A 229 -9.44 -40.30 -25.62
CA VAL A 229 -10.01 -39.09 -26.21
C VAL A 229 -10.82 -38.30 -25.17
N ASN A 230 -11.67 -38.97 -24.40
CA ASN A 230 -12.45 -38.33 -23.33
C ASN A 230 -11.55 -37.71 -22.25
N LEU A 231 -10.48 -38.41 -21.83
CA LEU A 231 -9.51 -37.87 -20.86
C LEU A 231 -8.77 -36.65 -21.40
N LYS A 232 -8.33 -36.66 -22.66
CA LYS A 232 -7.68 -35.51 -23.31
C LYS A 232 -8.63 -34.32 -23.45
N ASN A 233 -9.90 -34.57 -23.79
CA ASN A 233 -10.91 -33.52 -23.84
C ASN A 233 -11.15 -32.91 -22.45
N ASN A 234 -11.28 -33.74 -21.41
CA ASN A 234 -11.44 -33.26 -20.04
C ASN A 234 -10.22 -32.45 -19.56
N GLN A 235 -9.01 -32.91 -19.89
CA GLN A 235 -7.77 -32.19 -19.61
C GLN A 235 -7.79 -30.80 -20.28
N GLN A 236 -8.14 -30.74 -21.56
CA GLN A 236 -8.25 -29.49 -22.31
C GLN A 236 -9.32 -28.56 -21.74
N SER A 237 -10.48 -29.09 -21.36
CA SER A 237 -11.55 -28.32 -20.71
C SER A 237 -11.11 -27.75 -19.36
N GLN A 238 -10.34 -28.48 -18.56
CA GLN A 238 -9.79 -27.93 -17.31
C GLN A 238 -8.84 -26.76 -17.58
N ILE A 239 -7.93 -26.90 -18.55
CA ILE A 239 -7.03 -25.81 -18.95
C ILE A 239 -7.84 -24.57 -19.37
N GLN A 240 -8.85 -24.77 -20.23
CA GLN A 240 -9.72 -23.69 -20.71
C GLN A 240 -10.53 -23.03 -19.58
N ASN A 241 -10.97 -23.78 -18.57
CA ASN A 241 -11.70 -23.24 -17.42
C ASN A 241 -10.80 -22.43 -16.49
N THR A 242 -9.52 -22.80 -16.37
CA THR A 242 -8.54 -22.09 -15.53
C THR A 242 -7.92 -20.87 -16.20
N GLN A 243 -7.80 -20.87 -17.53
CA GLN A 243 -7.11 -19.79 -18.26
C GLN A 243 -7.71 -18.39 -17.99
N PRO A 244 -9.04 -18.17 -17.96
CA PRO A 244 -9.62 -16.88 -17.63
C PRO A 244 -9.27 -16.35 -16.23
N ILE A 245 -9.02 -17.26 -15.27
CA ILE A 245 -8.63 -16.89 -13.90
C ILE A 245 -7.20 -16.33 -13.91
N ILE A 246 -6.30 -16.93 -14.70
CA ILE A 246 -4.91 -16.48 -14.88
C ILE A 246 -4.90 -15.17 -15.68
N ASP A 247 -5.71 -15.07 -16.74
CA ASP A 247 -5.81 -13.87 -17.56
C ASP A 247 -6.34 -12.67 -16.74
N GLY A 248 -7.24 -12.93 -15.78
CA GLY A 248 -7.74 -11.96 -14.80
C GLY A 248 -6.76 -11.59 -13.68
N PHE A 249 -5.54 -12.14 -13.66
CA PHE A 249 -4.50 -11.75 -12.70
C PHE A 249 -3.91 -10.38 -13.08
N ASP A 250 -4.62 -9.29 -12.81
CA ASP A 250 -4.17 -7.92 -13.12
C ASP A 250 -4.57 -6.85 -12.10
N GLY A 251 -5.10 -7.29 -10.95
CA GLY A 251 -5.56 -6.38 -9.89
C GLY A 251 -4.45 -5.49 -9.31
N LEU A 252 -4.85 -4.47 -8.55
CA LEU A 252 -3.93 -3.47 -7.98
C LEU A 252 -2.74 -4.10 -7.24
N MET A 253 -2.98 -5.16 -6.47
CA MET A 253 -1.92 -5.86 -5.74
C MET A 253 -0.90 -6.52 -6.68
N ALA A 254 -1.37 -7.12 -7.79
CA ALA A 254 -0.48 -7.70 -8.80
C ALA A 254 0.37 -6.60 -9.46
N ARG A 255 -0.23 -5.45 -9.78
CA ARG A 255 0.50 -4.28 -10.31
C ARG A 255 1.55 -3.73 -9.33
N VAL A 256 1.23 -3.65 -8.04
CA VAL A 256 2.18 -3.22 -6.99
C VAL A 256 3.33 -4.22 -6.82
N ASN A 257 3.05 -5.52 -6.85
CA ASN A 257 4.07 -6.56 -6.79
C ASN A 257 4.97 -6.54 -8.03
N ALA A 258 4.38 -6.40 -9.21
CA ALA A 258 5.11 -6.27 -10.47
C ALA A 258 6.00 -5.02 -10.49
N LEU A 259 5.50 -3.89 -9.98
CA LEU A 259 6.29 -2.67 -9.78
C LEU A 259 7.49 -2.93 -8.86
N GLY A 260 7.31 -3.70 -7.79
CA GLY A 260 8.39 -4.10 -6.87
C GLY A 260 9.47 -4.98 -7.50
N LYS A 261 9.22 -5.58 -8.68
CA LYS A 261 10.21 -6.34 -9.45
C LYS A 261 11.06 -5.47 -10.40
N LEU A 262 10.63 -4.22 -10.65
CA LEU A 262 11.42 -3.28 -11.44
C LEU A 262 12.63 -2.76 -10.64
N SER A 263 13.56 -2.11 -11.34
CA SER A 263 14.68 -1.45 -10.67
C SER A 263 14.16 -0.40 -9.69
N TRP A 264 14.70 -0.36 -8.48
CA TRP A 264 14.27 0.58 -7.43
C TRP A 264 14.70 2.02 -7.68
N LEU A 265 15.73 2.23 -8.52
CA LEU A 265 16.35 3.53 -8.73
C LEU A 265 15.39 4.57 -9.35
N PRO A 266 14.63 4.27 -10.42
CA PRO A 266 13.64 5.19 -10.97
C PRO A 266 12.54 5.56 -9.98
N SER A 267 12.06 4.59 -9.19
CA SER A 267 11.07 4.82 -8.13
C SER A 267 11.57 5.80 -7.07
N VAL A 268 12.81 5.63 -6.62
CA VAL A 268 13.45 6.56 -5.68
C VAL A 268 13.65 7.93 -6.31
N PHE A 269 13.99 8.02 -7.60
CA PHE A 269 14.13 9.29 -8.29
C PHE A 269 12.80 10.07 -8.35
N ILE A 270 11.69 9.40 -8.65
CA ILE A 270 10.34 10.01 -8.65
C ILE A 270 9.98 10.48 -7.24
N PHE A 271 10.22 9.64 -6.22
CA PHE A 271 10.00 10.02 -4.83
C PHE A 271 10.82 11.24 -4.43
N LEU A 272 12.12 11.26 -4.74
CA LEU A 272 13.00 12.39 -4.45
C LEU A 272 12.58 13.66 -5.18
N LEU A 273 12.07 13.55 -6.41
CA LEU A 273 11.54 14.68 -7.16
C LEU A 273 10.33 15.30 -6.47
N PHE A 274 9.36 14.49 -6.03
CA PHE A 274 8.22 15.00 -5.25
C PHE A 274 8.65 15.57 -3.90
N LEU A 275 9.56 14.89 -3.20
CA LEU A 275 10.11 15.38 -1.95
C LEU A 275 10.80 16.74 -2.13
N ALA A 276 11.59 16.92 -3.20
CA ALA A 276 12.27 18.17 -3.49
C ALA A 276 11.27 19.30 -3.79
N ILE A 277 10.20 19.01 -4.53
CA ILE A 277 9.14 19.99 -4.83
C ILE A 277 8.41 20.39 -3.53
N GLU A 278 7.98 19.42 -2.73
CA GLU A 278 7.21 19.65 -1.49
C GLU A 278 8.03 20.34 -0.39
N THR A 279 9.36 20.14 -0.37
CA THR A 279 10.27 20.79 0.59
C THR A 279 10.81 22.13 0.09
N SER A 280 10.58 22.48 -1.18
CA SER A 280 11.08 23.71 -1.81
C SER A 280 10.74 25.00 -1.03
N PRO A 281 9.49 25.22 -0.56
CA PRO A 281 9.17 26.45 0.19
C PRO A 281 9.95 26.60 1.49
N ILE A 282 10.19 25.48 2.19
CA ILE A 282 10.93 25.45 3.45
C ILE A 282 12.40 25.67 3.18
N ILE A 283 12.96 24.98 2.19
CA ILE A 283 14.37 25.12 1.80
C ILE A 283 14.63 26.55 1.35
N ALA A 284 13.75 27.14 0.55
CA ALA A 284 13.83 28.53 0.14
C ALA A 284 13.81 29.49 1.34
N LYS A 285 12.92 29.26 2.32
CA LYS A 285 12.85 30.09 3.54
C LYS A 285 14.08 29.88 4.44
N LEU A 286 14.59 28.66 4.59
CA LEU A 286 15.76 28.35 5.43
C LEU A 286 17.06 28.92 4.83
N LEU A 287 17.24 28.82 3.51
CA LEU A 287 18.43 29.34 2.81
C LEU A 287 18.41 30.87 2.65
N ALA A 288 17.22 31.48 2.65
CA ALA A 288 17.09 32.94 2.55
C ALA A 288 17.79 33.63 3.75
N PRO A 289 18.70 34.59 3.50
CA PRO A 289 19.34 35.36 4.57
C PRO A 289 18.32 36.28 5.26
N LYS A 290 18.61 36.65 6.52
CA LYS A 290 17.81 37.62 7.29
C LYS A 290 17.84 38.97 6.57
N GLY A 291 16.66 39.47 6.20
CA GLY A 291 16.49 40.68 5.40
C GLY A 291 15.83 41.83 6.17
N PRO A 292 15.72 43.03 5.56
CA PRO A 292 15.02 44.18 6.13
C PRO A 292 13.62 43.89 6.68
N TYR A 293 12.85 43.00 6.05
CA TYR A 293 11.55 42.59 6.56
C TYR A 293 11.67 41.85 7.91
N ASP A 294 12.62 40.92 8.02
CA ASP A 294 12.80 40.11 9.23
C ASP A 294 13.21 40.99 10.42
N TYR A 295 14.06 41.99 10.20
CA TYR A 295 14.45 42.97 11.22
C TYR A 295 13.27 43.85 11.67
N LYS A 296 12.45 44.34 10.73
CA LYS A 296 11.27 45.14 11.07
C LYS A 296 10.21 44.35 11.82
N LEU A 297 10.01 43.08 11.44
CA LEU A 297 9.11 42.17 12.14
C LEU A 297 9.61 41.92 13.58
N GLU A 298 10.91 41.66 13.75
CA GLU A 298 11.53 41.48 15.06
C GLU A 298 11.41 42.73 15.95
N ASP A 299 11.62 43.92 15.38
CA ASP A 299 11.47 45.20 16.09
C ASP A 299 10.02 45.45 16.55
N ALA A 300 9.04 45.20 15.69
CA ALA A 300 7.63 45.31 16.03
C ALA A 300 7.22 44.34 17.16
N GLU A 301 7.66 43.08 17.08
CA GLU A 301 7.39 42.08 18.12
C GLU A 301 8.10 42.40 19.44
N SER A 302 9.37 42.83 19.39
CA SER A 302 10.16 43.23 20.55
C SER A 302 9.54 44.42 21.27
N THR A 303 9.07 45.42 20.53
CA THR A 303 8.40 46.61 21.09
C THR A 303 7.17 46.21 21.91
N VAL A 304 6.33 45.31 21.38
CA VAL A 304 5.15 44.81 22.09
C VAL A 304 5.55 43.99 23.32
N ASN A 305 6.58 43.16 23.22
CA ASN A 305 7.07 42.35 24.33
C ASN A 305 7.62 43.20 25.48
N VAL A 306 8.45 44.20 25.18
CA VAL A 306 9.00 45.14 26.17
C VAL A 306 7.87 45.90 26.86
N TRP A 307 6.90 46.41 26.11
CA TRP A 307 5.73 47.10 26.66
C TRP A 307 4.89 46.20 27.58
N ALA A 308 4.63 44.96 27.17
CA ALA A 308 3.88 43.99 27.97
C ALA A 308 4.63 43.63 29.26
N THR A 309 5.95 43.40 29.14
CA THR A 309 6.84 43.11 30.28
C THR A 309 6.89 44.27 31.26
N GLN A 310 6.98 45.51 30.76
CA GLN A 310 6.94 46.71 31.58
C GLN A 310 5.63 46.80 32.38
N LYS A 311 4.48 46.60 31.73
CA LYS A 311 3.17 46.60 32.40
C LYS A 311 3.04 45.53 33.47
N ILE A 312 3.59 44.33 33.22
CA ILE A 312 3.60 43.25 34.21
C ILE A 312 4.46 43.66 35.42
N ASN A 313 5.65 44.21 35.18
CA ASN A 313 6.55 44.68 36.23
C ASN A 313 5.94 45.80 37.07
N GLU A 314 5.30 46.79 36.44
CA GLU A 314 4.59 47.88 37.11
C GLU A 314 3.45 47.34 37.99
N ARG A 315 2.60 46.45 37.46
CA ARG A 315 1.52 45.82 38.24
C ARG A 315 2.05 45.04 39.44
N ASN A 316 3.15 44.31 39.26
CA ASN A 316 3.80 43.57 40.35
C ASN A 316 4.38 44.52 41.41
N ALA A 317 4.97 45.65 40.99
CA ALA A 317 5.50 46.65 41.91
C ALA A 317 4.39 47.35 42.70
N ILE A 318 3.27 47.71 42.04
CA ILE A 318 2.08 48.27 42.69
C ILE A 318 1.53 47.28 43.71
N LEU A 319 1.30 46.02 43.31
CA LEU A 319 0.77 45.00 44.21
C LEU A 319 1.67 44.74 45.42
N LYS A 320 3.01 44.69 45.24
CA LYS A 320 3.96 44.59 46.36
C LYS A 320 3.88 45.81 47.28
N THR A 321 3.78 47.01 46.71
CA THR A 321 3.67 48.25 47.47
C THR A 321 2.37 48.27 48.27
N ASP A 322 1.25 47.91 47.66
CA ASP A 322 -0.05 47.81 48.33
C ASP A 322 -0.03 46.77 49.44
N MET A 323 0.60 45.61 49.24
CA MET A 323 0.79 44.61 50.28
C MET A 323 1.61 45.15 51.46
N ILE A 324 2.70 45.86 51.19
CA ILE A 324 3.55 46.46 52.23
C ILE A 324 2.78 47.54 52.99
N ILE A 325 2.09 48.45 52.28
CA ILE A 325 1.27 49.51 52.88
C ILE A 325 0.18 48.90 53.74
N ASN A 326 -0.58 47.94 53.20
CA ASN A 326 -1.64 47.28 53.95
C ASN A 326 -1.08 46.55 55.17
N ASN A 327 0.05 45.85 55.05
CA ASN A 327 0.68 45.18 56.19
C ASN A 327 1.12 46.18 57.28
N ASN A 328 1.69 47.33 56.88
CA ASN A 328 2.03 48.40 57.81
C ASN A 328 0.78 48.98 58.48
N ILE A 329 -0.29 49.25 57.72
CA ILE A 329 -1.57 49.72 58.27
C ILE A 329 -2.15 48.71 59.26
N TYR A 330 -2.18 47.41 58.91
CA TYR A 330 -2.66 46.37 59.83
C TYR A 330 -1.77 46.24 61.08
N LYS A 331 -0.46 46.46 60.95
CA LYS A 331 0.47 46.49 62.08
C LYS A 331 0.16 47.68 62.99
N ASP A 332 0.04 48.89 62.46
CA ASP A 332 -0.30 50.10 63.21
C ASP A 332 -1.65 49.93 63.93
N ILE A 333 -2.67 49.43 63.23
CA ILE A 333 -3.99 49.10 63.79
C ILE A 333 -3.89 48.02 64.89
N SER A 334 -2.95 47.08 64.78
CA SER A 334 -2.75 46.05 65.82
C SER A 334 -2.12 46.58 67.10
N GLU A 335 -1.37 47.68 67.01
CA GLU A 335 -0.73 48.38 68.13
C GLU A 335 -1.67 49.41 68.79
N GLU A 336 -2.85 49.68 68.21
CA GLU A 336 -3.86 50.55 68.81
C GLU A 336 -4.49 49.92 70.06
N ASP A 337 -4.26 50.55 71.21
CA ASP A 337 -4.86 50.18 72.50
C ASP A 337 -6.40 50.17 72.45
N GLU A 338 -7.02 51.02 71.63
CA GLU A 338 -8.48 51.02 71.44
C GLU A 338 -8.99 49.71 70.81
N LEU A 339 -8.31 49.19 69.79
CA LEU A 339 -8.70 47.93 69.16
C LEU A 339 -8.49 46.74 70.10
N TYR A 340 -7.39 46.73 70.87
CA TYR A 340 -7.13 45.73 71.89
C TYR A 340 -8.24 45.74 72.95
N ASN A 341 -8.59 46.91 73.47
CA ASN A 341 -9.66 47.08 74.46
C ASN A 341 -11.02 46.66 73.91
N TYR A 342 -11.33 46.99 72.66
CA TYR A 342 -12.56 46.57 71.99
C TYR A 342 -12.64 45.05 71.80
N LYS A 343 -11.59 44.41 71.28
CA LYS A 343 -11.52 42.95 71.13
C LYS A 343 -11.57 42.24 72.48
N ARG A 344 -10.91 42.76 73.50
CA ARG A 344 -10.96 42.24 74.88
C ARG A 344 -12.37 42.31 75.46
N LYS A 345 -13.11 43.40 75.21
CA LYS A 345 -14.52 43.53 75.61
C LYS A 345 -15.39 42.47 74.93
N LYS A 346 -15.24 42.29 73.62
CA LYS A 346 -15.99 41.27 72.86
C LYS A 346 -15.64 39.84 73.25
N ALA A 347 -14.38 39.55 73.49
CA ALA A 347 -13.94 38.25 74.00
C ALA A 347 -14.53 37.96 75.39
N ARG A 348 -14.60 38.97 76.27
CA ARG A 348 -15.26 38.84 77.58
C ARG A 348 -16.77 38.59 77.45
N GLU A 349 -17.46 39.34 76.59
CA GLU A 349 -18.89 39.11 76.30
C GLU A 349 -19.13 37.68 75.80
N LEU A 350 -18.28 37.17 74.90
CA LEU A 350 -18.37 35.81 74.38
C LEU A 350 -18.11 34.76 75.48
N MET A 351 -17.09 34.96 76.32
CA MET A 351 -16.79 34.07 77.45
C MET A 351 -17.93 34.04 78.47
N GLN A 352 -18.58 35.18 78.74
CA GLN A 352 -19.77 35.25 79.57
C GLN A 352 -20.93 34.48 78.96
N LEU A 353 -21.21 34.68 77.67
CA LEU A 353 -22.26 33.93 76.96
C LEU A 353 -21.99 32.41 76.97
N GLN A 354 -20.73 31.99 76.78
CA GLN A 354 -20.34 30.59 76.86
C GLN A 354 -20.50 30.02 78.28
N ALA A 355 -20.11 30.78 79.31
CA ALA A 355 -20.27 30.38 80.71
C ALA A 355 -21.75 30.29 81.11
N ASP A 356 -22.56 31.26 80.70
CA ASP A 356 -24.01 31.25 80.93
C ASP A 356 -24.68 30.08 80.19
N ALA A 357 -24.31 29.84 78.94
CA ALA A 357 -24.81 28.69 78.17
C ALA A 357 -24.41 27.35 78.83
N PHE A 358 -23.17 27.24 79.32
CA PHE A 358 -22.69 26.06 80.04
C PHE A 358 -23.40 25.86 81.38
N PHE A 359 -23.59 26.93 82.16
CA PHE A 359 -24.34 26.90 83.42
C PHE A 359 -25.80 26.52 83.21
N GLN A 360 -26.46 27.11 82.20
CA GLN A 360 -27.84 26.76 81.82
C GLN A 360 -27.95 25.29 81.39
N HIS A 361 -26.95 24.77 80.68
CA HIS A 361 -26.89 23.36 80.31
C HIS A 361 -26.75 22.47 81.55
N GLN A 362 -25.82 22.75 82.47
CA GLN A 362 -25.67 21.97 83.70
C GLN A 362 -26.91 22.02 84.60
N LYS A 363 -27.57 23.17 84.72
CA LYS A 363 -28.80 23.34 85.50
C LYS A 363 -29.98 22.53 84.94
N LYS A 364 -30.02 22.28 83.63
CA LYS A 364 -31.04 21.42 83.00
C LYS A 364 -30.75 19.92 83.15
N SER A 365 -29.52 19.54 83.52
CA SER A 365 -29.07 18.15 83.65
C SER A 365 -29.01 17.66 85.11
N LEU A 366 -29.27 18.54 86.08
CA LEU A 366 -29.57 18.25 87.49
C LEU A 366 -31.09 18.33 87.69
#